data_AF-A0A821HVF7-F1
#
_entry.id   AF-A0A821HVF7-F1
#
_cell.length_a   1.000
_cell.length_b   1.000
_cell.length_c   1.000
_cell.angle_alpha   90.00
_cell.angle_beta   90.00
_cell.angle_gamma   90.00
#
_symmetry.space_group_name_H-M   'P 1'
#
loop_
_entity.id
_entity.type
_entity.pdbx_description
1 polymer ?
#
loop_
_entity_poly.entity_id
_entity_poly.type
_entity_poly.pdbx_seq_one_letter_code
_entity_poly.pdbx_strand_id
1 'polypeptide(L)'
;MTNLQQHTPPEELKALGVLKEDGSVNDICKTIEQGAATSVYAALAPELNNHGGEYLEDCDISRGVNVGDGLWGMGPHVVDMNNAERLWKISEQLVALK
;
A
#
# COMPACT_ATOMS: atom_id res chain seq x y z
N MET A 1 -3.28 -12.23 -9.13
CA MET A 1 -2.97 -12.56 -7.72
C MET A 1 -1.51 -13.00 -7.63
N THR A 2 -0.82 -12.62 -6.56
CA THR A 2 0.50 -13.18 -6.26
C THR A 2 0.34 -14.59 -5.70
N ASN A 3 1.46 -15.29 -5.44
CA ASN A 3 1.44 -16.63 -4.87
C ASN A 3 1.35 -16.64 -3.32
N LEU A 4 0.97 -15.51 -2.70
CA LEU A 4 0.99 -15.37 -1.24
C LEU A 4 -0.13 -16.18 -0.56
N GLN A 5 -1.27 -16.33 -1.24
CA GLN A 5 -2.48 -16.98 -0.74
C GLN A 5 -2.48 -18.51 -0.93
N GLN A 6 -1.39 -19.12 -1.42
CA GLN A 6 -1.35 -20.54 -1.81
C GLN A 6 -1.65 -21.54 -0.68
N HIS A 7 -1.49 -21.11 0.58
CA HIS A 7 -1.77 -21.92 1.78
C HIS A 7 -2.96 -21.41 2.58
N THR A 8 -3.68 -20.41 2.07
CA THR A 8 -4.89 -19.88 2.71
C THR A 8 -6.09 -20.70 2.24
N PRO A 9 -6.88 -21.30 3.15
CA PRO A 9 -8.07 -22.04 2.77
C PRO A 9 -9.05 -21.20 1.92
N PRO A 10 -9.71 -21.78 0.90
CA PRO A 10 -10.63 -21.04 0.04
C PRO A 10 -11.77 -20.34 0.80
N GLU A 11 -12.27 -20.96 1.87
CA GLU A 11 -13.33 -20.38 2.73
C GLU A 11 -12.87 -19.10 3.43
N GLU A 12 -11.59 -19.04 3.83
CA GLU A 12 -11.01 -17.84 4.42
C GLU A 12 -10.80 -16.75 3.36
N LEU A 13 -10.36 -17.12 2.15
CA LEU A 13 -10.24 -16.17 1.04
C LEU A 13 -11.58 -15.57 0.62
N LYS A 14 -12.67 -16.33 0.69
CA LYS A 14 -14.03 -15.81 0.50
C LYS A 14 -14.44 -14.89 1.64
N ALA A 15 -14.19 -15.28 2.88
CA ALA A 15 -14.50 -14.44 4.06
C ALA A 15 -13.74 -13.11 4.05
N LEU A 16 -12.51 -13.09 3.54
CA LEU A 16 -11.69 -11.89 3.34
C LEU A 16 -12.07 -11.10 2.07
N GLY A 17 -13.01 -11.61 1.27
CA GLY A 17 -13.47 -10.99 0.04
C GLY A 17 -12.47 -11.09 -1.12
N VAL A 18 -11.39 -11.86 -1.01
CA VAL A 18 -10.39 -12.09 -2.08
C VAL A 18 -11.00 -12.92 -3.21
N LEU A 19 -11.81 -13.92 -2.87
CA LEU A 19 -12.56 -14.74 -3.83
C LEU A 19 -14.06 -14.42 -3.74
N LYS A 20 -14.74 -14.48 -4.88
CA LYS A 20 -16.20 -14.51 -4.98
C LYS A 20 -16.71 -15.92 -4.61
N GLU A 21 -18.01 -16.06 -4.41
CA GLU A 21 -18.64 -17.35 -4.07
C GLU A 21 -18.38 -18.45 -5.10
N ASP A 22 -18.30 -18.08 -6.38
CA ASP A 22 -17.98 -18.96 -7.50
C ASP A 22 -16.49 -19.36 -7.60
N GLY A 23 -15.66 -18.86 -6.67
CA GLY A 23 -14.21 -19.11 -6.62
C GLY A 23 -13.39 -18.23 -7.56
N SER A 24 -14.00 -17.31 -8.31
CA SER A 24 -13.27 -16.32 -9.11
C SER A 24 -12.68 -15.21 -8.22
N VAL A 25 -11.65 -14.54 -8.71
CA VAL A 25 -11.00 -13.45 -7.97
C VAL A 25 -11.93 -12.24 -7.92
N ASN A 26 -12.04 -11.62 -6.74
CA ASN A 26 -12.82 -10.41 -6.57
C ASN A 26 -12.09 -9.19 -7.18
N ASP A 27 -12.86 -8.26 -7.74
CA ASP A 27 -12.36 -7.07 -8.42
C ASP A 27 -11.67 -6.09 -7.46
N ILE A 28 -11.81 -6.30 -6.14
CA ILE A 28 -10.99 -5.60 -5.13
C ILE A 28 -9.50 -5.94 -5.25
N CYS A 29 -9.15 -7.08 -5.84
CA CYS A 29 -7.76 -7.48 -6.08
C CYS A 29 -7.26 -6.86 -7.38
N LYS A 30 -6.20 -6.06 -7.27
CA LYS A 30 -5.53 -5.49 -8.44
C LYS A 30 -4.96 -6.57 -9.35
N THR A 31 -5.04 -6.32 -10.66
CA THR A 31 -4.21 -6.99 -11.68
C THR A 31 -2.73 -6.65 -11.49
N ILE A 32 -1.84 -7.35 -12.19
CA ILE A 32 -0.40 -7.08 -12.11
C ILE A 32 -0.10 -5.66 -12.61
N GLU A 33 -0.72 -5.28 -13.72
CA GLU A 33 -0.59 -3.97 -14.35
C GLU A 33 -1.08 -2.86 -13.41
N GLN A 34 -2.24 -3.03 -12.79
CA GLN A 34 -2.77 -2.08 -11.80
C GLN A 34 -1.90 -2.01 -10.54
N GLY A 35 -1.31 -3.14 -10.10
CA GLY A 35 -0.42 -3.18 -8.95
C GLY A 35 0.90 -2.43 -9.20
N ALA A 36 1.40 -2.43 -10.44
CA ALA A 36 2.61 -1.71 -10.82
C ALA A 36 2.35 -0.23 -11.18
N ALA A 37 1.11 0.13 -11.51
CA ALA A 37 0.76 1.42 -12.10
C ALA A 37 1.24 2.62 -11.28
N THR A 38 0.98 2.65 -9.96
CA THR A 38 1.37 3.78 -9.09
C THR A 38 2.89 3.96 -9.05
N SER A 39 3.66 2.87 -9.05
CA SER A 39 5.13 2.96 -9.08
C SER A 39 5.66 3.51 -10.40
N VAL A 40 5.04 3.13 -11.52
CA VAL A 40 5.38 3.67 -12.86
C VAL A 40 5.01 5.15 -12.94
N TYR A 41 3.84 5.52 -12.43
CA TYR A 41 3.39 6.91 -12.32
C TYR A 41 4.37 7.75 -11.49
N ALA A 42 4.73 7.28 -10.29
CA ALA A 42 5.69 7.94 -9.40
C ALA A 42 7.04 8.22 -10.08
N ALA A 43 7.50 7.29 -10.92
CA ALA A 43 8.81 7.39 -11.57
C ALA A 43 8.81 8.27 -12.82
N LEU A 44 7.68 8.44 -13.51
CA LEU A 44 7.65 8.99 -14.87
C LEU A 44 6.70 10.17 -15.09
N ALA A 45 5.74 10.42 -14.19
CA ALA A 45 4.72 11.46 -14.37
C ALA A 45 5.32 12.87 -14.24
N PRO A 46 5.31 13.70 -15.30
CA PRO A 46 5.91 15.04 -15.26
C PRO A 46 5.29 15.98 -14.22
N GLU A 47 4.01 15.79 -13.91
CA GLU A 47 3.29 16.55 -12.88
C GLU A 47 3.88 16.36 -11.48
N LEU A 48 4.60 15.27 -11.22
CA LEU A 48 5.22 14.98 -9.92
C LEU A 48 6.61 15.59 -9.71
N ASN A 49 7.17 16.29 -10.70
CA ASN A 49 8.54 16.81 -10.65
C ASN A 49 8.83 17.71 -9.42
N ASN A 50 7.81 18.34 -8.85
CA ASN A 50 7.93 19.19 -7.65
C ASN A 50 7.23 18.61 -6.40
N HIS A 51 6.85 17.33 -6.43
CA HIS A 51 6.08 16.64 -5.39
C HIS A 51 6.91 15.55 -4.68
N GLY A 52 8.15 15.88 -4.31
CA GLY A 52 9.02 14.97 -3.57
C GLY A 52 8.52 14.74 -2.14
N GLY A 53 8.40 13.46 -1.74
CA GLY A 53 7.99 13.08 -0.39
C GLY A 53 6.48 12.92 -0.18
N GLU A 54 5.67 13.14 -1.22
CA GLU A 54 4.22 12.90 -1.17
C GLU A 54 3.89 11.41 -1.14
N TYR A 55 2.76 11.07 -0.52
CA TYR A 55 2.20 9.72 -0.58
C TYR A 55 1.33 9.58 -1.82
N LEU A 56 1.56 8.53 -2.61
CA LEU A 56 0.80 8.26 -3.83
C LEU A 56 -0.08 7.02 -3.65
N GLU A 57 -1.32 7.12 -4.11
CA GLU A 57 -2.26 6.01 -4.18
C GLU A 57 -3.05 6.08 -5.49
N ASP A 58 -3.28 4.92 -6.12
CA ASP A 58 -4.07 4.81 -7.36
C ASP A 58 -3.73 5.83 -8.46
N CYS A 59 -2.43 6.01 -8.71
CA CYS A 59 -1.88 6.97 -9.69
C CYS A 59 -2.26 8.44 -9.41
N ASP A 60 -2.44 8.82 -8.15
CA ASP A 60 -2.70 10.20 -7.72
C ASP A 60 -1.99 10.50 -6.39
N ILE A 61 -1.90 11.79 -6.03
CA ILE A 61 -1.48 12.22 -4.70
C ILE A 61 -2.62 11.94 -3.72
N SER A 62 -2.30 11.18 -2.67
CA SER A 62 -3.26 10.78 -1.65
C SER A 62 -3.87 11.99 -0.95
N ARG A 63 -5.18 11.95 -0.74
CA ARG A 63 -5.91 12.95 0.07
C ARG A 63 -5.92 12.62 1.55
N GLY A 64 -5.39 11.44 1.90
CA GLY A 64 -5.41 10.90 3.26
C GLY A 64 -6.80 10.45 3.71
N VAL A 65 -6.81 9.71 4.81
CA VAL A 65 -8.01 9.19 5.46
C VAL A 65 -7.90 9.38 6.96
N ASN A 66 -9.03 9.55 7.66
CA ASN A 66 -8.98 9.48 9.13
C ASN A 66 -8.84 8.03 9.57
N VAL A 67 -8.39 7.87 10.81
CA VAL A 67 -8.32 6.56 11.44
C VAL A 67 -9.72 5.98 11.55
N GLY A 68 -9.96 4.84 10.88
CA GLY A 68 -11.24 4.14 10.89
C GLY A 68 -12.12 4.39 9.67
N ASP A 69 -11.74 5.28 8.76
CA ASP A 69 -12.54 5.60 7.55
C ASP A 69 -12.51 4.48 6.50
N GLY A 70 -11.56 3.55 6.59
CA GLY A 70 -11.46 2.44 5.66
C GLY A 70 -10.30 1.50 5.94
N LEU A 71 -10.17 0.48 5.08
CA LEU A 71 -9.05 -0.48 5.07
C LEU A 71 -7.80 0.07 4.39
N TRP A 72 -7.95 1.12 3.57
CA TRP A 72 -6.91 1.68 2.71
C TRP A 72 -6.82 3.20 2.89
N GLY A 73 -5.69 3.78 2.46
CA GLY A 73 -5.46 5.22 2.50
C GLY A 73 -4.31 5.65 3.41
N MET A 74 -3.77 6.83 3.15
CA MET A 74 -2.73 7.43 4.00
C MET A 74 -3.34 7.92 5.33
N GLY A 75 -3.07 7.19 6.41
CA GLY A 75 -3.45 7.62 7.76
C GLY A 75 -2.62 8.81 8.26
N PRO A 76 -3.12 9.57 9.26
CA PRO A 76 -2.47 10.80 9.72
C PRO A 76 -1.08 10.58 10.35
N HIS A 77 -0.81 9.37 10.86
CA HIS A 77 0.49 9.02 11.45
C HIS A 77 1.62 8.90 10.42
N VAL A 78 1.30 8.76 9.13
CA VAL A 78 2.29 8.57 8.05
C VAL A 78 3.16 9.81 7.87
N VAL A 79 2.63 11.00 8.16
CA VAL A 79 3.34 12.29 8.00
C VAL A 79 3.96 12.82 9.31
N ASP A 80 3.98 12.01 10.38
CA ASP A 80 4.60 12.38 11.64
C ASP A 80 6.14 12.26 11.57
N MET A 81 6.81 13.41 11.41
CA MET A 81 8.26 13.48 11.30
C MET A 81 9.00 13.05 12.57
N ASN A 82 8.39 13.16 13.76
CA ASN A 82 9.01 12.68 15.00
C ASN A 82 9.01 11.15 15.02
N ASN A 83 7.92 10.52 14.57
CA ASN A 83 7.86 9.07 14.43
C ASN A 83 8.83 8.58 13.35
N ALA A 84 8.95 9.29 12.23
CA ALA A 84 9.91 8.95 11.18
C ALA A 84 11.36 8.98 11.68
N GLU A 85 11.76 10.03 12.41
CA GLU A 85 13.10 10.14 12.98
C GLU A 85 13.39 9.04 14.01
N ARG A 86 12.41 8.77 14.89
CA ARG A 86 12.53 7.70 15.89
C ARG A 86 12.65 6.33 15.23
N LEU A 87 11.84 6.06 14.21
CA LEU A 87 11.87 4.81 13.46
C LEU A 87 13.23 4.62 12.79
N TRP A 88 13.75 5.66 12.12
CA TRP A 88 15.05 5.62 11.47
C TRP A 88 16.17 5.22 12.44
N LYS A 89 16.24 5.86 13.61
CA LYS A 89 17.27 5.56 14.64
C LYS A 89 17.19 4.10 15.11
N ILE A 90 15.99 3.57 15.32
CA ILE A 90 15.80 2.17 15.74
C ILE A 90 16.17 1.24 14.59
N SER A 91 15.77 1.54 13.36
CA SER A 91 16.13 0.73 12.19
C SER A 91 17.64 0.61 12.02
N GLU A 92 18.38 1.72 12.12
CA GLU A 92 19.86 1.74 12.08
C GLU A 92 20.47 0.79 13.13
N GLN A 93 19.98 0.84 14.37
CA GLN A 93 20.42 -0.06 15.44
C GLN A 93 20.12 -1.53 15.14
N LEU A 94 18.93 -1.83 14.60
CA LEU A 94 18.50 -3.19 14.30
C LEU A 94 19.28 -3.82 13.13
N VAL A 95 19.64 -3.03 12.11
CA VAL A 95 20.41 -3.53 10.96
C VAL A 95 21.92 -3.38 11.14
N ALA A 96 22.38 -3.03 12.34
CA ALA A 96 23.79 -2.78 12.66
C ALA A 96 24.46 -1.74 11.73
N LEU A 97 23.66 -0.79 11.21
CA LEU A 97 24.17 0.39 10.53
C LEU A 97 24.29 1.53 11.55
N LYS A 98 25.17 1.33 12.53
CA LYS A 98 25.86 2.33 13.38
C LYS A 98 26.55 1.61 14.54
#